data_AF-A0A258GCU9-F1
#
_entry.id   AF-A0A258GCU9-F1
#
_cell.length_a   1.000
_cell.length_b   1.000
_cell.length_c   1.000
_cell.angle_alpha   90.00
_cell.angle_beta   90.00
_cell.angle_gamma   90.00
#
_symmetry.space_group_name_H-M   'P 1'
#
loop_
_entity.id
_entity.type
_entity.pdbx_description
1 polymer ?
#
loop_
_entity_poly.entity_id
_entity_poly.type
_entity_poly.pdbx_seq_one_letter_code
_entity_poly.pdbx_strand_id
1 'polypeptide(L)' 'MMTHAELDAYLLKFDSATKTADLDNRDIGYTVVDRAGETKLFAVVVENSRPIQISLRCDPLLA' A
#
# COMPACT_ATOMS: atom_id res chain seq x y z
N MET A 1 -18.04 -2.43 6.08
CA MET A 1 -16.95 -3.38 5.75
C MET A 1 -16.16 -2.72 4.67
N MET A 2 -14.86 -2.47 4.88
CA MET A 2 -14.01 -1.91 3.84
C MET A 2 -13.83 -2.97 2.74
N THR A 3 -13.92 -2.57 1.48
CA THR A 3 -13.61 -3.40 0.31
C THR A 3 -12.18 -3.15 -0.16
N HIS A 4 -11.61 -4.07 -0.95
CA HIS A 4 -10.32 -3.83 -1.61
C HIS A 4 -10.36 -2.56 -2.47
N ALA A 5 -11.47 -2.28 -3.15
CA ALA A 5 -11.63 -1.06 -3.96
C ALA A 5 -11.59 0.24 -3.12
N GLU A 6 -12.22 0.24 -1.95
CA GLU A 6 -12.18 1.39 -1.04
C GLU A 6 -10.78 1.59 -0.42
N LEU A 7 -10.08 0.50 -0.14
CA LEU A 7 -8.71 0.52 0.37
C LEU A 7 -7.73 1.06 -0.68
N ASP A 8 -7.83 0.59 -1.92
CA ASP A 8 -7.06 1.09 -3.06
C ASP A 8 -7.29 2.60 -3.25
N ALA A 9 -8.55 3.03 -3.24
CA ALA A 9 -8.91 4.44 -3.35
C ALA A 9 -8.38 5.28 -2.17
N TYR A 10 -8.25 4.70 -0.98
CA TYR A 10 -7.67 5.37 0.17
C TYR A 10 -6.15 5.51 0.05
N LEU A 11 -5.45 4.44 -0.34
CA LEU A 11 -3.99 4.43 -0.47
C LEU A 11 -3.48 5.31 -1.61
N LEU A 12 -4.30 5.50 -2.66
CA LEU A 12 -4.00 6.42 -3.76
C LEU A 12 -4.31 7.90 -3.45
N LYS A 13 -4.90 8.23 -2.29
CA LYS A 13 -5.09 9.63 -1.88
C LYS A 13 -3.81 10.28 -1.35
N PHE A 14 -2.80 9.48 -0.99
CA PHE A 14 -1.54 10.02 -0.49
C PHE A 14 -0.76 10.69 -1.61
N ASP A 15 -0.16 11.84 -1.30
CA ASP A 15 0.63 12.58 -2.28
C ASP A 15 1.82 11.74 -2.75
N SER A 16 2.08 11.76 -4.06
CA SER A 16 3.10 10.91 -4.71
C SER A 16 2.89 9.39 -4.59
N ALA A 17 1.70 8.93 -4.17
CA ALA A 17 1.40 7.51 -4.09
C ALA A 17 1.16 6.88 -5.46
N THR A 18 1.83 5.76 -5.72
CA THR A 18 1.73 4.99 -6.95
C THR A 18 1.42 3.54 -6.63
N LYS A 19 0.47 2.96 -7.37
CA LYS A 19 0.17 1.53 -7.32
C LYS A 19 1.23 0.78 -8.13
N THR A 20 1.93 -0.15 -7.49
CA THR A 20 2.93 -1.02 -8.11
C THR A 20 2.43 -2.46 -8.03
N ALA A 21 1.98 -2.99 -9.15
CA ALA A 21 1.42 -4.34 -9.24
C ALA A 21 2.51 -5.31 -9.72
N ASP A 22 3.45 -5.71 -8.86
CA ASP A 22 4.42 -6.77 -9.17
C ASP A 22 5.33 -7.16 -7.98
N LEU A 23 4.77 -7.36 -6.78
CA LEU A 23 5.58 -7.92 -5.67
C LEU A 23 5.64 -9.44 -5.67
N ASP A 24 4.55 -10.15 -6.01
CA ASP A 24 4.54 -11.62 -6.10
C ASP A 24 3.22 -12.18 -6.66
N ASN A 25 2.75 -11.73 -7.84
CA ASN A 25 1.57 -12.22 -8.59
C ASN A 25 0.20 -12.26 -7.84
N ARG A 26 0.17 -12.00 -6.54
CA ARG A 26 -0.99 -12.06 -5.64
C ARG A 26 -1.08 -10.83 -4.74
N ASP A 27 -0.07 -9.96 -4.78
CA ASP A 27 0.07 -8.82 -3.88
C ASP A 27 0.17 -7.53 -4.68
N ILE A 28 -0.57 -6.52 -4.24
CA ILE A 28 -0.50 -5.15 -4.74
C ILE A 28 0.40 -4.35 -3.80
N GLY A 29 1.49 -3.80 -4.33
CA GLY A 29 2.33 -2.85 -3.64
C GLY A 29 1.86 -1.41 -3.83
N TYR A 30 2.07 -0.60 -2.80
CA TYR A 30 1.89 0.85 -2.83
C TYR A 30 3.18 1.54 -2.45
N THR A 31 3.65 2.37 -3.37
CA THR A 31 4.90 3.11 -3.22
C THR A 31 4.63 4.61 -3.17
N VAL A 32 5.50 5.36 -2.50
CA VAL A 32 5.54 6.82 -2.52
C VAL A 32 6.92 7.27 -2.95
N VAL A 33 7.01 8.39 -3.65
CA VAL A 33 8.29 9.06 -3.89
C VAL A 33 8.56 10.00 -2.72
N ASP A 34 9.70 9.81 -2.04
CA ASP A 34 10.09 10.71 -0.96
C ASP A 34 10.67 12.03 -1.49
N ARG A 35 10.98 12.96 -0.58
CA ARG A 35 11.56 14.28 -0.95
C ARG A 35 12.94 14.17 -1.60
N ALA A 36 13.65 13.07 -1.44
CA ALA A 36 14.94 12.80 -2.08
C ALA A 36 14.78 12.19 -3.47
N GLY A 37 13.54 11.89 -3.90
CA GLY A 37 13.25 11.25 -5.18
C GLY A 37 13.33 9.73 -5.13
N GLU A 38 13.42 9.13 -3.93
CA GLU A 38 13.47 7.68 -3.77
C GLU A 38 12.06 7.08 -3.68
N THR A 39 11.80 6.05 -4.49
CA THR A 39 10.57 5.26 -4.41
C THR A 39 10.63 4.33 -3.22
N LYS A 40 9.73 4.51 -2.24
CA LYS A 40 9.62 3.70 -1.02
C LYS A 40 8.28 2.99 -0.96
N LEU A 41 8.31 1.68 -0.72
CA LEU A 41 7.12 0.86 -0.45
C LEU A 41 6.60 1.18 0.96
N PHE A 42 5.32 1.53 1.07
CA PHE A 42 4.68 1.85 2.35
C PHE A 42 3.50 0.95 2.71
N ALA A 43 2.83 0.35 1.71
CA ALA A 43 1.78 -0.63 1.95
C ALA A 43 1.82 -1.80 0.94
N VAL A 44 1.38 -2.97 1.39
CA VAL A 44 1.16 -4.15 0.55
C VAL A 44 -0.21 -4.72 0.88
N VAL A 45 -1.03 -4.96 -0.14
CA VAL A 45 -2.38 -5.53 -0.01
C VAL A 45 -2.42 -6.87 -0.73
N VAL A 46 -2.88 -7.92 -0.05
CA VAL A 46 -3.04 -9.25 -0.64
C VAL A 46 -4.36 -9.29 -1.41
N GLU A 47 -4.29 -9.43 -2.73
CA GLU A 47 -5.46 -9.54 -3.60
C GLU A 47 -6.29 -10.79 -3.24
N ASN A 48 -7.62 -10.66 -3.32
CA ASN A 48 -8.56 -11.75 -3.06
C ASN A 48 -8.52 -12.37 -1.64
N SER A 49 -7.81 -11.74 -0.69
CA SER A 49 -7.79 -12.17 0.72
C SER A 49 -9.16 -11.98 1.41
N ARG A 50 -9.58 -12.98 2.20
CA ARG A 50 -10.79 -12.90 3.05
C ARG A 50 -10.45 -13.47 4.44
N PRO A 51 -10.33 -12.65 5.50
CA PRO A 51 -10.50 -11.19 5.53
C PRO A 51 -9.41 -10.44 4.75
N ILE A 52 -9.63 -9.15 4.46
CA ILE A 52 -8.65 -8.28 3.80
C ILE A 52 -7.35 -8.28 4.62
N GLN A 53 -6.23 -8.55 3.96
CA GLN A 53 -4.90 -8.50 4.54
C GLN A 53 -4.11 -7.32 3.95
N ILE A 54 -3.64 -6.45 4.84
CA ILE A 54 -2.78 -5.32 4.51
C ILE A 54 -1.58 -5.28 5.46
N SER A 55 -0.40 -5.10 4.89
CA SER A 55 0.85 -4.85 5.61
C SER A 55 1.24 -3.39 5.42
N LEU A 56 1.32 -2.63 6.51
CA LEU A 56 1.68 -1.21 6.52
C LEU A 56 3.05 -1.04 7.17
N ARG A 57 3.89 -0.19 6.59
CA ARG A 57 5.07 0.31 7.30
C ARG A 57 4.65 1.47 8.18
N CYS A 58 4.58 1.23 9.49
CA CYS A 58 4.37 2.27 10.49
C CYS A 58 5.72 2.78 11.02
N ASP A 59 5.74 4.03 11.47
CA ASP A 59 6.87 4.56 12.23
C ASP A 59 7.00 3.75 13.55
N PRO A 60 8.18 3.20 13.88
CA PRO A 60 8.39 2.45 15.13
C PRO A 60 8.15 3.30 16.39
N LEU A 61 8.18 4.64 16.29
CA LEU A 61 7.87 5.55 17.40
C LEU A 61 6.37 5.74 17.64
N LEU A 62 5.52 5.20 16.77
CA LEU A 62 4.06 5.23 16.92
C LEU A 62 3.52 4.12 17.85
N ALA A 63 4.42 3.33 18.46
CA ALA A 63 4.11 2.21 19.34
C ALA A 63 3.91 2.62 20.81
#